data_AF-A0A2K3JP78-F1
#
_entry.id   AF-A0A2K3JP78-F1
#
_cell.length_a   1.000
_cell.length_b   1.000
_cell.length_c   1.000
_cell.angle_alpha   90.00
_cell.angle_beta   90.00
_cell.angle_gamma   90.00
#
_symmetry.space_group_name_H-M   'P 1'
#
loop_
_entity.id
_entity.type
_entity.pdbx_description
1 polymer ?
#
loop_
_entity_poly.entity_id
_entity_poly.type
_entity_poly.pdbx_seq_one_letter_code
_entity_poly.pdbx_strand_id
1 'polypeptide(L)'
;MMLDGTLGNSYFERFGVPYVALETLMRKKEVTYDRFDSLYWPHFNSQFTKTLDPSRVFSEIMSHIKGGMQALEHDDGKLSRESYVSLSENRASSLSKQKREMIYNLYQSYEKMKMLRGDFDLADIVADLHLRLRTTRYEGDELHFVYIDEVQDLTMSQIALFKYVCPNIEEGFVFCGDTAQTIARGIDF
;
A
#
# COMPACT_ATOMS: atom_id res chain seq x y z
N MET A 1 10.79 -6.75 7.78
CA MET A 1 11.52 -6.24 6.59
C MET A 1 12.71 -7.13 6.34
N MET A 2 12.88 -7.63 5.12
CA MET A 2 14.06 -8.41 4.74
C MET A 2 15.23 -7.44 4.52
N LEU A 3 16.03 -7.23 5.58
CA LEU A 3 17.17 -6.31 5.62
C LEU A 3 18.51 -7.05 5.72
N ASP A 4 18.47 -8.38 5.66
CA ASP A 4 19.61 -9.29 5.76
C ASP A 4 20.33 -9.51 4.41
N GLY A 5 19.90 -8.82 3.35
CA GLY A 5 20.51 -8.91 2.02
C GLY A 5 20.01 -10.07 1.17
N THR A 6 19.07 -10.88 1.66
CA THR A 6 18.47 -12.02 0.93
C THR A 6 17.72 -11.62 -0.35
N LEU A 7 17.46 -10.33 -0.56
CA LEU A 7 16.74 -9.77 -1.71
C LEU A 7 17.44 -8.56 -2.34
N GLY A 8 18.77 -8.57 -2.38
CA GLY A 8 19.56 -7.47 -2.95
C GLY A 8 19.42 -6.14 -2.18
N ASN A 9 19.71 -5.04 -2.85
CA ASN A 9 19.72 -3.71 -2.25
C ASN A 9 18.32 -3.31 -1.77
N SER A 10 18.20 -2.99 -0.49
CA SER A 10 16.91 -2.64 0.12
C SER A 10 16.44 -1.24 -0.29
N TYR A 11 15.11 -1.03 -0.37
CA TYR A 11 14.51 0.32 -0.50
C TYR A 11 15.16 1.35 0.42
N PHE A 12 15.55 0.90 1.62
CA PHE A 12 16.07 1.74 2.67
C PHE A 12 17.51 2.22 2.47
N GLU A 13 18.26 1.62 1.52
CA GLU A 13 19.60 2.09 1.18
C GLU A 13 19.58 3.54 0.67
N ARG A 14 18.47 3.99 0.07
CA ARG A 14 18.28 5.37 -0.37
C ARG A 14 18.45 6.39 0.75
N PHE A 15 18.30 5.98 2.01
CA PHE A 15 18.43 6.86 3.16
C PHE A 15 19.86 6.98 3.69
N GLY A 16 20.78 6.10 3.28
CA GLY A 16 22.21 6.20 3.60
C GLY A 16 22.56 6.16 5.10
N VAL A 17 21.73 5.53 5.94
CA VAL A 17 21.92 5.47 7.40
C VAL A 17 22.32 4.07 7.90
N PRO A 18 23.10 3.97 8.99
CA PRO A 18 23.39 2.69 9.65
C PRO A 18 22.12 1.98 10.12
N TYR A 19 22.11 0.65 10.10
CA TYR A 19 20.96 -0.20 10.47
C TYR A 19 20.33 0.18 11.84
N VAL A 20 21.17 0.47 12.83
CA VAL A 20 20.72 0.84 14.20
C VAL A 20 19.95 2.17 14.22
N ALA A 21 20.26 3.09 13.30
CA ALA A 21 19.54 4.36 13.16
C ALA A 21 18.35 4.26 12.20
N LEU A 22 18.28 3.18 11.40
CA LEU A 22 17.29 3.00 10.36
C LEU A 22 15.88 2.89 10.94
N GLU A 23 15.69 2.10 12.01
CA GLU A 23 14.37 1.92 12.61
C GLU A 23 13.77 3.25 13.11
N THR A 24 14.61 4.10 13.72
CA THR A 24 14.19 5.43 14.19
C THR A 24 13.87 6.36 13.02
N LEU A 25 14.66 6.31 11.94
CA LEU A 25 14.41 7.09 10.74
C LEU A 25 13.11 6.63 10.06
N MET A 26 12.87 5.34 9.99
CA MET A 26 11.67 4.75 9.40
C MET A 26 10.42 5.22 10.11
N ARG A 27 10.36 5.13 11.44
CA ARG A 27 9.21 5.65 12.21
C ARG A 27 8.98 7.16 12.00
N LYS A 28 10.03 7.92 11.72
CA LYS A 28 9.94 9.36 11.46
C LYS A 28 9.53 9.72 10.02
N LYS A 29 9.75 8.82 9.08
CA LYS A 29 9.58 9.04 7.63
C LYS A 29 8.38 8.30 7.05
N GLU A 30 7.87 7.29 7.74
CA GLU A 30 6.65 6.60 7.39
C GLU A 30 5.44 7.52 7.51
N VAL A 31 4.57 7.50 6.51
CA VAL A 31 3.29 8.20 6.51
C VAL A 31 2.20 7.19 6.87
N THR A 32 1.78 7.23 8.13
CA THR A 32 0.54 6.60 8.60
C THR A 32 -0.65 7.52 8.35
N TYR A 33 -1.87 7.03 8.57
CA TYR A 33 -3.08 7.86 8.49
C TYR A 33 -2.96 9.12 9.36
N ASP A 34 -2.51 9.00 10.62
CA ASP A 34 -2.41 10.16 11.51
C ASP A 34 -1.45 11.23 10.98
N ARG A 35 -0.37 10.83 10.30
CA ARG A 35 0.57 11.75 9.66
C ARG A 35 0.01 12.31 8.36
N PHE A 36 -0.71 11.52 7.58
CA PHE A 36 -1.42 12.01 6.40
C PHE A 36 -2.42 13.11 6.80
N ASP A 37 -3.24 12.86 7.81
CA ASP A 37 -4.25 13.80 8.29
C ASP A 37 -3.64 15.07 8.90
N SER A 38 -2.59 14.93 9.72
CA SER A 38 -2.00 16.09 10.40
C SER A 38 -1.01 16.89 9.54
N LEU A 39 -0.24 16.24 8.65
CA LEU A 39 0.89 16.87 7.96
C LEU A 39 0.71 17.05 6.45
N TYR A 40 -0.25 16.38 5.83
CA TYR A 40 -0.50 16.45 4.38
C TYR A 40 -1.84 17.07 4.06
N TRP A 41 -2.92 16.55 4.66
CA TRP A 41 -4.29 16.99 4.42
C TRP A 41 -4.50 18.51 4.49
N PRO A 42 -3.92 19.26 5.44
CA PRO A 42 -4.10 20.72 5.53
C PRO A 42 -3.52 21.50 4.35
N HIS A 43 -2.62 20.88 3.57
CA HIS A 43 -1.96 21.51 2.42
C HIS A 43 -2.64 21.18 1.08
N PHE A 44 -3.65 20.32 1.08
CA PHE A 44 -4.38 19.98 -0.13
C PHE A 44 -5.41 21.05 -0.51
N ASN A 45 -5.88 20.99 -1.76
CA ASN A 45 -6.85 21.95 -2.27
C ASN A 45 -8.13 21.92 -1.43
N SER A 46 -8.44 23.06 -0.81
CA SER A 46 -9.62 23.25 0.06
C SER A 46 -10.96 22.92 -0.60
N GLN A 47 -11.06 22.96 -1.93
CA GLN A 47 -12.27 22.54 -2.65
C GLN A 47 -12.54 21.05 -2.48
N PHE A 48 -11.49 20.24 -2.42
CA PHE A 48 -11.60 18.79 -2.26
C PHE A 48 -11.66 18.40 -0.78
N THR A 49 -10.86 19.03 0.08
CA THR A 49 -10.81 18.67 1.51
C THR A 49 -12.06 19.07 2.31
N LYS A 50 -12.90 19.96 1.78
CA LYS A 50 -14.22 20.30 2.36
C LYS A 50 -15.32 19.29 2.02
N THR A 51 -15.13 18.48 0.99
CA THR A 51 -16.17 17.59 0.44
C THR A 51 -15.86 16.11 0.63
N LEU A 52 -14.61 15.79 0.93
CA LEU A 52 -14.13 14.43 1.17
C LEU A 52 -13.63 14.29 2.61
N ASP A 53 -13.81 13.11 3.16
CA ASP A 53 -13.28 12.74 4.47
C ASP A 53 -11.82 12.24 4.34
N PRO A 54 -10.86 12.74 5.15
CA PRO A 54 -9.46 12.37 5.04
C PRO A 54 -9.20 10.87 5.20
N SER A 55 -9.92 10.19 6.11
CA SER A 55 -9.76 8.75 6.31
C SER A 55 -10.22 7.95 5.10
N ARG A 56 -11.33 8.36 4.47
CA ARG A 56 -11.80 7.73 3.23
C ARG A 56 -10.83 7.96 2.08
N VAL A 57 -10.28 9.17 1.93
CA VAL A 57 -9.27 9.44 0.90
C VAL A 57 -8.03 8.57 1.12
N PHE A 58 -7.52 8.52 2.35
CA PHE A 58 -6.35 7.71 2.66
C PHE A 58 -6.61 6.22 2.40
N SER A 59 -7.79 5.72 2.78
CA SER A 59 -8.18 4.32 2.54
C SER A 59 -8.24 3.98 1.06
N GLU A 60 -8.79 4.86 0.23
CA GLU A 60 -8.83 4.68 -1.23
C GLU A 60 -7.44 4.69 -1.86
N ILE A 61 -6.53 5.54 -1.37
CA ILE A 61 -5.14 5.58 -1.83
C ILE A 61 -4.46 4.25 -1.50
N MET A 62 -4.55 3.81 -0.25
CA MET A 62 -3.80 2.65 0.24
C MET A 62 -4.37 1.33 -0.27
N SER A 63 -5.69 1.18 -0.31
CA SER A 63 -6.35 -0.10 -0.62
C SER A 63 -6.61 -0.31 -2.10
N HIS A 64 -7.07 0.73 -2.78
CA HIS A 64 -7.52 0.61 -4.16
C HIS A 64 -6.44 1.08 -5.15
N ILE A 65 -5.93 2.30 -4.98
CA ILE A 65 -4.96 2.88 -5.92
C ILE A 65 -3.62 2.14 -5.85
N LYS A 66 -3.06 1.95 -4.66
CA LYS A 66 -1.73 1.32 -4.48
C LYS A 66 -1.80 -0.15 -4.04
N GLY A 67 -2.90 -0.56 -3.41
CA GLY A 67 -3.07 -1.87 -2.79
C GLY A 67 -3.88 -2.89 -3.60
N GLY A 68 -4.51 -2.46 -4.70
CA GLY A 68 -5.42 -3.30 -5.46
C GLY A 68 -4.70 -4.37 -6.29
N MET A 69 -5.41 -5.45 -6.65
CA MET A 69 -4.85 -6.53 -7.49
C MET A 69 -4.30 -6.03 -8.83
N GLN A 70 -5.03 -5.13 -9.50
CA GLN A 70 -4.61 -4.57 -10.79
C GLN A 70 -3.35 -3.70 -10.66
N ALA A 71 -3.07 -3.13 -9.48
CA ALA A 71 -1.84 -2.38 -9.23
C ALA A 71 -0.60 -3.29 -9.27
N LEU A 72 -0.76 -4.59 -9.01
CA LEU A 72 0.31 -5.59 -9.08
C LEU A 72 0.72 -5.95 -10.50
N GLU A 73 -0.21 -5.83 -11.45
CA GLU A 73 0.00 -6.14 -12.87
C GLU A 73 0.81 -5.05 -13.59
N HIS A 74 0.86 -3.84 -13.02
CA HIS A 74 1.63 -2.73 -13.55
C HIS A 74 3.01 -2.62 -12.85
N ASP A 75 4.03 -2.27 -13.62
CA ASP A 75 5.40 -2.10 -13.12
C ASP A 75 5.55 -0.93 -12.14
N ASP A 76 4.59 0.01 -12.13
CA ASP A 76 4.59 1.19 -11.26
C ASP A 76 3.84 0.99 -9.94
N GLY A 77 3.30 -0.21 -9.70
CA GLY A 77 2.68 -0.60 -8.42
C GLY A 77 1.43 0.18 -8.05
N LYS A 78 0.71 0.74 -9.05
CA LYS A 78 -0.49 1.55 -8.82
C LYS A 78 -1.51 1.43 -9.96
N LEU A 79 -2.75 1.80 -9.68
CA LEU A 79 -3.77 1.98 -10.70
C LEU A 79 -3.58 3.29 -11.46
N SER A 80 -3.81 3.23 -12.76
CA SER A 80 -4.03 4.43 -13.56
C SER A 80 -5.28 5.18 -13.11
N ARG A 81 -5.40 6.45 -13.51
CA ARG A 81 -6.58 7.27 -13.21
C ARG A 81 -7.82 6.63 -13.79
N GLU A 82 -7.72 6.18 -15.03
CA GLU A 82 -8.81 5.60 -15.80
C GLU A 82 -9.31 4.31 -15.14
N SER A 83 -8.39 3.42 -14.76
CA SER A 83 -8.71 2.16 -14.07
C SER A 83 -9.29 2.40 -12.68
N TYR A 84 -8.76 3.36 -11.92
CA TYR A 84 -9.32 3.68 -10.60
C TYR A 84 -10.73 4.28 -10.71
N VAL A 85 -10.96 5.17 -11.66
CA VAL A 85 -12.25 5.86 -11.82
C VAL A 85 -13.33 4.89 -12.33
N SER A 86 -12.98 3.91 -13.18
CA SER A 86 -13.92 2.90 -13.66
C SER A 86 -14.43 1.96 -12.57
N LEU A 87 -13.76 1.85 -11.41
CA LEU A 87 -14.27 1.12 -10.25
C LEU A 87 -15.64 1.65 -9.76
N SER A 88 -16.01 2.89 -10.10
CA SER A 88 -17.35 3.42 -9.81
C SER A 88 -18.49 2.71 -10.55
N GLU A 89 -18.18 1.93 -11.60
CA GLU A 89 -19.14 1.14 -12.36
C GLU A 89 -19.49 -0.19 -11.66
N ASN A 90 -18.70 -0.59 -10.66
CA ASN A 90 -19.00 -1.75 -9.84
C ASN A 90 -20.22 -1.47 -8.96
N ARG A 91 -21.19 -2.40 -8.96
CA ARG A 91 -22.43 -2.30 -8.16
C ARG A 91 -22.18 -2.19 -6.65
N ALA A 92 -21.03 -2.66 -6.16
CA ALA A 92 -20.63 -2.54 -4.77
C ALA A 92 -19.93 -1.19 -4.44
N SER A 93 -19.62 -0.35 -5.42
CA SER A 93 -18.89 0.89 -5.19
C SER A 93 -19.73 1.92 -4.44
N SER A 94 -19.23 2.36 -3.29
CA SER A 94 -19.83 3.43 -2.48
C SER A 94 -19.49 4.84 -2.99
N LEU A 95 -18.52 4.96 -3.90
CA LEU A 95 -18.04 6.24 -4.45
C LEU A 95 -18.47 6.46 -5.90
N SER A 96 -18.93 7.68 -6.17
CA SER A 96 -19.24 8.14 -7.52
C SER A 96 -17.97 8.41 -8.34
N LYS A 97 -18.12 8.39 -9.67
CA LYS A 97 -17.06 8.75 -10.63
C LYS A 97 -16.37 10.07 -10.28
N GLN A 98 -17.15 11.11 -10.00
CA GLN A 98 -16.65 12.44 -9.64
C GLN A 98 -15.83 12.42 -8.34
N LYS A 99 -16.27 11.69 -7.31
CA LYS A 99 -15.50 11.55 -6.06
C LYS A 99 -14.18 10.83 -6.31
N ARG A 100 -14.17 9.77 -7.12
CA ARG A 100 -12.93 9.07 -7.50
C ARG A 100 -11.96 9.98 -8.26
N GLU A 101 -12.45 10.79 -9.19
CA GLU A 101 -11.61 11.78 -9.89
C GLU A 101 -10.96 12.78 -8.92
N MET A 102 -11.72 13.27 -7.93
CA MET A 102 -11.19 14.17 -6.90
C MET A 102 -10.15 13.48 -6.02
N ILE A 103 -10.40 12.23 -5.61
CA ILE A 103 -9.47 11.43 -4.81
C ILE A 103 -8.18 11.19 -5.58
N TYR A 104 -8.24 10.90 -6.87
CA TYR A 104 -7.04 10.71 -7.68
C TYR A 104 -6.20 11.99 -7.81
N ASN A 105 -6.83 13.17 -7.90
CA ASN A 105 -6.10 14.45 -7.86
C ASN A 105 -5.41 14.68 -6.50
N LEU A 106 -6.07 14.30 -5.40
CA LEU A 106 -5.48 14.34 -4.06
C LEU A 106 -4.32 13.36 -3.92
N TYR A 107 -4.47 12.14 -4.45
CA TYR A 107 -3.41 11.13 -4.52
C TYR A 107 -2.15 11.66 -5.22
N GLN A 108 -2.29 12.30 -6.37
CA GLN A 108 -1.14 12.88 -7.08
C GLN A 108 -0.47 14.01 -6.28
N SER A 109 -1.26 14.84 -5.61
CA SER A 109 -0.75 15.91 -4.74
C SER A 109 0.00 15.33 -3.53
N TYR A 110 -0.55 14.27 -2.94
CA TYR A 110 0.03 13.51 -1.84
C TYR A 110 1.38 12.90 -2.24
N GLU A 111 1.45 12.13 -3.31
CA GLU A 111 2.69 11.48 -3.78
C GLU A 111 3.79 12.50 -4.09
N LYS A 112 3.45 13.61 -4.76
CA LYS A 112 4.40 14.69 -5.05
C LYS A 112 4.97 15.27 -3.77
N MET A 113 4.12 15.56 -2.78
CA MET A 113 4.53 16.14 -1.51
C MET A 113 5.36 15.16 -0.67
N LYS A 114 4.96 13.87 -0.65
CA LYS A 114 5.67 12.80 0.05
C LYS A 114 7.08 12.62 -0.52
N MET A 115 7.19 12.61 -1.85
CA MET A 115 8.49 12.55 -2.54
C MET A 115 9.38 13.75 -2.20
N LEU A 116 8.85 14.98 -2.23
CA LEU A 116 9.61 16.19 -1.86
C LEU A 116 10.13 16.16 -0.41
N ARG A 117 9.38 15.51 0.50
CA ARG A 117 9.78 15.34 1.91
C ARG A 117 10.72 14.15 2.14
N GLY A 118 10.92 13.31 1.13
CA GLY A 118 11.65 12.04 1.26
C GLY A 118 10.97 11.06 2.23
N ASP A 119 9.65 11.17 2.36
CA ASP A 119 8.83 10.29 3.19
C ASP A 119 8.42 9.04 2.39
N PHE A 120 7.84 8.04 3.04
CA PHE A 120 7.32 6.83 2.39
C PHE A 120 6.05 6.37 3.09
N ASP A 121 5.21 5.58 2.42
CA ASP A 121 4.12 4.85 3.06
C ASP A 121 4.30 3.33 2.90
N LEU A 122 3.49 2.56 3.61
CA LEU A 122 3.59 1.10 3.60
C LEU A 122 3.45 0.51 2.18
N ALA A 123 2.63 1.12 1.34
CA ALA A 123 2.42 0.65 -0.03
C ALA A 123 3.68 0.84 -0.91
N ASP A 124 4.51 1.86 -0.64
CA ASP A 124 5.81 1.99 -1.31
C ASP A 124 6.74 0.80 -1.00
N ILE A 125 6.75 0.36 0.26
CA ILE A 125 7.57 -0.78 0.69
C ILE A 125 7.06 -2.07 0.04
N VAL A 126 5.75 -2.26 0.01
CA VAL A 126 5.11 -3.43 -0.60
C VAL A 126 5.41 -3.48 -2.10
N ALA A 127 5.28 -2.35 -2.80
CA ALA A 127 5.60 -2.26 -4.23
C ALA A 127 7.08 -2.59 -4.52
N ASP A 128 8.00 -2.06 -3.71
CA ASP A 128 9.43 -2.36 -3.82
C ASP A 128 9.74 -3.84 -3.56
N LEU A 129 9.10 -4.46 -2.56
CA LEU A 129 9.24 -5.88 -2.29
C LEU A 129 8.76 -6.73 -3.47
N HIS A 130 7.61 -6.39 -4.05
CA HIS A 130 7.12 -7.06 -5.25
C HIS A 130 8.09 -6.97 -6.43
N LEU A 131 8.71 -5.80 -6.63
CA LEU A 131 9.70 -5.60 -7.69
C LEU A 131 10.91 -6.50 -7.47
N ARG A 132 11.53 -6.43 -6.29
CA ARG A 132 12.74 -7.22 -5.97
C ARG A 132 12.48 -8.73 -6.00
N LEU A 133 11.35 -9.18 -5.45
CA LEU A 133 10.99 -10.61 -5.44
C LEU A 133 10.68 -11.15 -6.85
N ARG A 134 10.17 -10.32 -7.76
CA ARG A 134 10.01 -10.69 -9.19
C ARG A 134 11.35 -10.82 -9.90
N THR A 135 12.30 -9.92 -9.62
CA THR A 135 13.57 -9.86 -10.36
C THR A 135 14.62 -10.83 -9.84
N THR A 136 14.78 -10.93 -8.51
CA THR A 136 15.90 -11.65 -7.90
C THR A 136 15.54 -13.07 -7.47
N ARG A 137 14.25 -13.43 -7.48
CA ARG A 137 13.68 -14.60 -6.78
C ARG A 137 14.02 -14.59 -5.28
N TYR A 138 13.21 -15.27 -4.50
CA TYR A 138 13.48 -15.44 -3.08
C TYR A 138 14.46 -16.61 -2.89
N GLU A 139 15.59 -16.36 -2.22
CA GLU A 139 16.63 -17.37 -1.96
C GLU A 139 16.62 -17.92 -0.53
N GLY A 140 15.67 -17.46 0.31
CA GLY A 140 15.50 -17.99 1.66
C GLY A 140 14.70 -19.29 1.69
N ASP A 141 14.43 -19.78 2.90
CA ASP A 141 13.68 -21.02 3.10
C ASP A 141 12.23 -20.89 2.62
N GLU A 142 11.83 -21.80 1.73
CA GLU A 142 10.46 -21.88 1.24
C GLU A 142 9.50 -22.35 2.34
N LEU A 143 8.36 -21.67 2.43
CA LEU A 143 7.27 -22.04 3.32
C LEU A 143 6.36 -23.04 2.59
N HIS A 144 6.00 -24.11 3.27
CA HIS A 144 5.06 -25.11 2.75
C HIS A 144 3.60 -24.72 3.00
N PHE A 145 3.36 -24.02 4.12
CA PHE A 145 2.05 -23.55 4.54
C PHE A 145 2.16 -22.15 5.17
N VAL A 146 1.21 -21.28 4.84
CA VAL A 146 1.09 -19.90 5.33
C VAL A 146 -0.32 -19.70 5.84
N TYR A 147 -0.43 -19.40 7.13
CA TYR A 147 -1.70 -19.07 7.80
C TYR A 147 -1.73 -17.56 8.02
N ILE A 148 -2.76 -16.91 7.48
CA ILE A 148 -2.93 -15.46 7.56
C ILE A 148 -4.20 -15.19 8.35
N ASP A 149 -4.03 -14.64 9.54
CA ASP A 149 -5.13 -14.17 10.37
C ASP A 149 -5.40 -12.69 10.09
N GLU A 150 -6.62 -12.24 10.40
CA GLU A 150 -7.10 -10.86 10.16
C GLU A 150 -6.88 -10.38 8.72
N VAL A 151 -7.14 -11.24 7.73
CA VAL A 151 -6.90 -10.95 6.31
C VAL A 151 -7.63 -9.69 5.83
N GLN A 152 -8.74 -9.32 6.47
CA GLN A 152 -9.50 -8.10 6.17
C GLN A 152 -8.74 -6.81 6.48
N ASP A 153 -7.70 -6.86 7.32
CA ASP A 153 -6.81 -5.74 7.63
C ASP A 153 -5.56 -5.74 6.72
N LEU A 154 -5.59 -6.45 5.58
CA LEU A 154 -4.52 -6.45 4.59
C LEU A 154 -5.06 -6.06 3.21
N THR A 155 -4.27 -5.27 2.49
CA THR A 155 -4.51 -5.01 1.07
C THR A 155 -4.17 -6.25 0.24
N MET A 156 -4.80 -6.39 -0.92
CA MET A 156 -4.51 -7.48 -1.86
C MET A 156 -3.03 -7.52 -2.29
N SER A 157 -2.41 -6.35 -2.42
CA SER A 157 -0.97 -6.21 -2.67
C SER A 157 -0.13 -6.82 -1.55
N GLN A 158 -0.45 -6.56 -0.29
CA GLN A 158 0.24 -7.20 0.85
C GLN A 158 0.05 -8.72 0.86
N ILE A 159 -1.18 -9.19 0.63
CA ILE A 159 -1.48 -10.63 0.56
C ILE A 159 -0.68 -11.30 -0.57
N ALA A 160 -0.56 -10.63 -1.71
CA ALA A 160 0.16 -11.17 -2.86
C ALA A 160 1.67 -11.31 -2.64
N LEU A 161 2.26 -10.70 -1.61
CA LEU A 161 3.68 -10.91 -1.28
C LEU A 161 3.95 -12.35 -0.83
N PHE A 162 2.99 -13.01 -0.18
CA PHE A 162 3.22 -14.33 0.37
C PHE A 162 3.43 -15.41 -0.71
N LYS A 163 2.97 -15.17 -1.94
CA LYS A 163 3.19 -16.09 -3.08
C LYS A 163 4.66 -16.28 -3.44
N TYR A 164 5.54 -15.34 -3.06
CA TYR A 164 6.96 -15.46 -3.36
C TYR A 164 7.72 -16.35 -2.37
N VAL A 165 7.16 -16.57 -1.18
CA VAL A 165 7.78 -17.39 -0.13
C VAL A 165 7.12 -18.76 0.01
N CYS A 166 5.92 -18.95 -0.57
CA CYS A 166 5.20 -20.22 -0.56
C CYS A 166 4.84 -20.64 -1.99
N PRO A 167 5.58 -21.59 -2.60
CA PRO A 167 5.33 -22.06 -3.96
C PRO A 167 4.00 -22.82 -4.13
N ASN A 168 3.51 -23.45 -3.06
CA ASN A 168 2.23 -24.17 -3.06
C ASN A 168 1.05 -23.19 -2.98
N ILE A 169 0.74 -22.54 -4.11
CA ILE A 169 -0.35 -21.55 -4.17
C ILE A 169 -1.75 -22.17 -4.11
N GLU A 170 -1.89 -23.47 -4.39
CA GLU A 170 -3.20 -24.14 -4.44
C GLU A 170 -3.66 -24.59 -3.04
N GLU A 171 -2.75 -25.14 -2.23
CA GLU A 171 -3.09 -25.74 -0.93
C GLU A 171 -2.28 -25.18 0.26
N GLY A 172 -1.28 -24.34 -0.02
CA GLY A 172 -0.38 -23.80 1.00
C GLY A 172 -0.94 -22.62 1.79
N PHE A 173 -2.12 -22.12 1.45
CA PHE A 173 -2.66 -20.89 2.04
C PHE A 173 -3.96 -21.12 2.80
N VAL A 174 -4.02 -20.59 4.03
CA VAL A 174 -5.25 -20.50 4.82
C VAL A 174 -5.44 -19.05 5.24
N PHE A 175 -6.58 -18.46 4.84
CA PHE A 175 -6.95 -17.09 5.18
C PHE A 175 -8.10 -17.10 6.18
N CYS A 176 -7.90 -16.44 7.31
CA CYS A 176 -8.90 -16.23 8.35
C CYS A 176 -9.18 -14.74 8.48
N GLY A 177 -10.44 -14.37 8.72
CA GLY A 177 -10.83 -12.98 8.92
C GLY A 177 -12.32 -12.79 9.14
N ASP A 178 -12.68 -11.62 9.67
CA ASP A 178 -14.05 -11.18 9.86
C ASP A 178 -14.23 -9.77 9.30
N THR A 179 -14.94 -9.66 8.17
CA THR A 179 -15.18 -8.37 7.51
C THR A 179 -16.07 -7.43 8.33
N ALA A 180 -16.77 -7.92 9.35
CA ALA A 180 -17.50 -7.07 10.30
C ALA A 180 -16.58 -6.40 11.33
N GLN A 181 -15.29 -6.78 11.39
CA GLN A 181 -14.29 -6.31 12.35
C GLN A 181 -13.12 -5.58 11.70
N THR A 182 -13.28 -5.00 10.50
CA THR A 182 -12.23 -4.16 9.91
C THR A 182 -11.98 -2.93 10.81
N ILE A 183 -10.87 -2.96 11.56
CA ILE A 183 -10.48 -1.92 12.52
C ILE A 183 -9.29 -1.11 11.99
N ALA A 184 -8.54 -1.64 11.01
CA ALA A 184 -7.42 -0.95 10.40
C ALA A 184 -7.87 0.31 9.62
N ARG A 185 -7.56 1.49 10.16
CA ARG A 185 -7.77 2.77 9.47
C ARG A 185 -6.91 2.81 8.21
N GLY A 186 -7.54 2.95 7.04
CA GLY A 186 -6.85 2.98 5.76
C GLY A 186 -7.06 1.74 4.89
N ILE A 187 -7.85 0.77 5.35
CA ILE A 187 -8.09 -0.49 4.62
C ILE A 187 -9.56 -0.62 4.28
N ASP A 188 -9.85 -0.87 3.00
CA ASP A 188 -11.19 -1.06 2.44
C ASP A 188 -11.12 -2.25 1.48
N PHE A 189 -11.95 -3.26 1.72
CA PHE A 189 -11.96 -4.55 1.00
C PHE A 189 -12.89 -4.53 -0.22
#